data_AF-A0A2G9RYL8-F1
#
_entry.id   AF-A0A2G9RYL8-F1
#
_cell.length_a   1.000
_cell.length_b   1.000
_cell.length_c   1.000
_cell.angle_alpha   90.00
_cell.angle_beta   90.00
_cell.angle_gamma   90.00
#
_symmetry.space_group_name_H-M   'P 1'
#
loop_
_entity.id
_entity.type
_entity.pdbx_description
1 polymer ?
#
loop_
_entity_poly.entity_id
_entity_poly.type
_entity_poly.pdbx_seq_one_letter_code
_entity_poly.pdbx_strand_id
1 'polypeptide(L)'
;MKIYLYNPAMVKRVSELLQGGAVMNKCYQPHEAHVPYLLQLFIDYNLYGMNLINLAAVKFRRARRKGEGSQVLKVHEDPTQGSSFMATFAQWEADDIPSSLLLEGVEPQSTCELEVDAVAADILNRQEIEAQIGKNPGLQAIWEDEKQRRREKKQSSQIGAPESQAIKANDLCIFTQIEK
;
A
#
# COMPACT_ATOMS: atom_id res chain seq x y z
N MET A 1 13.59 -19.72 12.40
CA MET A 1 14.83 -18.95 12.13
C MET A 1 14.52 -18.00 10.98
N LYS A 2 14.84 -16.70 11.11
CA LYS A 2 14.64 -15.70 10.05
C LYS A 2 16.00 -15.32 9.47
N ILE A 3 16.14 -15.40 8.15
CA ILE A 3 17.37 -15.05 7.42
C ILE A 3 17.10 -13.74 6.69
N TYR A 4 17.93 -12.73 6.92
CA TYR A 4 17.86 -11.45 6.23
C TYR A 4 18.91 -11.41 5.13
N LEU A 5 18.51 -10.97 3.94
CA LEU A 5 19.41 -10.79 2.81
C LEU A 5 19.47 -9.30 2.46
N TYR A 6 20.68 -8.81 2.18
CA TYR A 6 20.86 -7.43 1.74
C TYR A 6 20.33 -7.20 0.31
N ASN A 7 20.55 -8.17 -0.58
CA ASN A 7 20.07 -8.12 -1.96
C ASN A 7 18.94 -9.15 -2.19
N PRO A 8 17.69 -8.72 -2.47
CA PRO A 8 16.56 -9.62 -2.66
C PRO A 8 16.71 -10.51 -3.91
N ALA A 9 17.52 -10.14 -4.90
CA ALA A 9 17.78 -10.97 -6.08
C ALA A 9 18.47 -12.31 -5.72
N MET A 10 19.06 -12.42 -4.53
CA MET A 10 19.74 -13.63 -4.07
C MET A 10 18.80 -14.66 -3.44
N VAL A 11 17.54 -14.31 -3.13
CA VAL A 11 16.60 -15.19 -2.40
C VAL A 11 16.49 -16.57 -3.05
N LYS A 12 16.31 -16.62 -4.38
CA LYS A 12 16.18 -17.88 -5.12
C LYS A 12 17.42 -18.77 -4.98
N ARG A 13 18.61 -18.20 -5.19
CA ARG A 13 19.89 -18.92 -5.08
C ARG A 13 20.12 -19.45 -3.66
N VAL A 14 19.87 -18.61 -2.65
CA VAL A 14 20.04 -19.02 -1.25
C VAL A 14 19.05 -20.13 -0.89
N SER A 15 17.80 -20.03 -1.35
CA SER A 15 16.79 -21.07 -1.16
C SER A 15 17.21 -22.42 -1.76
N GLU A 16 17.75 -22.42 -2.99
CA GLU A 16 18.23 -23.62 -3.67
C GLU A 16 19.41 -24.27 -2.92
N LEU A 17 20.39 -23.48 -2.46
CA LEU A 17 21.53 -23.99 -1.69
C LEU A 17 21.11 -24.60 -0.34
N LEU A 18 20.14 -23.98 0.32
CA LEU A 18 19.57 -24.48 1.58
C LEU A 18 18.80 -25.79 1.38
N GLN A 19 18.00 -25.89 0.31
CA GLN A 19 17.27 -27.12 -0.01
C GLN A 19 18.20 -28.25 -0.45
N GLY A 20 19.25 -27.93 -1.21
CA GLY A 20 20.22 -28.89 -1.75
C GLY A 20 21.24 -29.41 -0.72
N GLY A 21 21.19 -28.97 0.53
CA GLY A 21 22.08 -29.44 1.57
C GLY A 21 23.53 -28.93 1.48
N ALA A 22 23.79 -27.93 0.63
CA ALA A 22 25.12 -27.34 0.48
C ALA A 22 25.62 -26.65 1.76
N VAL A 23 24.70 -26.30 2.66
CA VAL A 23 24.99 -25.67 3.95
C VAL A 23 24.95 -26.72 5.05
N MET A 24 26.06 -26.89 5.77
CA MET A 24 26.18 -27.81 6.93
C MET A 24 25.79 -29.27 6.63
N ASN A 25 25.83 -29.68 5.35
CA ASN A 25 25.41 -31.00 4.90
C ASN A 25 23.98 -31.38 5.35
N LYS A 26 23.09 -30.37 5.44
CA LYS A 26 21.71 -30.54 5.91
C LYS A 26 20.74 -29.83 4.97
N CYS A 27 19.74 -30.56 4.52
CA CYS A 27 18.64 -29.98 3.74
C CYS A 27 17.72 -29.17 4.66
N TYR A 28 17.46 -27.93 4.28
CA TYR A 28 16.51 -27.04 4.92
C TYR A 28 15.30 -26.83 4.00
N GLN A 29 14.15 -26.49 4.57
CA GLN A 29 12.96 -26.09 3.82
C GLN A 29 12.74 -24.57 3.98
N PRO A 30 13.14 -23.75 2.99
CA PRO A 30 12.86 -22.32 2.97
C PRO A 30 11.36 -22.06 2.93
N HIS A 31 10.85 -21.44 3.98
CA HIS A 31 9.48 -20.95 4.06
C HIS A 31 9.36 -19.60 3.33
N GLU A 32 8.25 -19.38 2.62
CA GLU A 32 7.92 -18.10 1.94
C GLU A 32 8.96 -17.57 0.92
N ALA A 33 9.96 -18.36 0.54
CA ALA A 33 10.99 -17.95 -0.43
C ALA A 33 10.44 -17.65 -1.84
N HIS A 34 9.21 -18.08 -2.12
CA HIS A 34 8.50 -17.83 -3.38
C HIS A 34 7.84 -16.46 -3.44
N VAL A 35 7.61 -15.79 -2.31
CA VAL A 35 6.97 -14.47 -2.27
C VAL A 35 8.00 -13.41 -2.70
N PRO A 36 7.77 -12.66 -3.78
CA PRO A 36 8.66 -11.58 -4.22
C PRO A 36 8.86 -10.50 -3.15
N TYR A 37 10.05 -9.90 -3.09
CA TYR A 37 10.41 -8.88 -2.10
C TYR A 37 9.41 -7.73 -2.02
N LEU A 38 8.97 -7.18 -3.17
CA LEU A 38 8.01 -6.08 -3.19
C LEU A 38 6.65 -6.47 -2.61
N LEU A 39 6.22 -7.73 -2.82
CA LEU A 39 4.97 -8.22 -2.24
C LEU A 39 5.10 -8.44 -0.73
N GLN A 40 6.24 -8.91 -0.24
CA GLN A 40 6.51 -8.98 1.20
C GLN A 40 6.44 -7.59 1.84
N LEU A 41 7.03 -6.57 1.20
CA LEU A 41 6.93 -5.18 1.68
C LEU A 41 5.48 -4.72 1.76
N PHE A 42 4.67 -5.00 0.75
CA PHE A 42 3.26 -4.60 0.75
C PHE A 42 2.46 -5.30 1.85
N ILE A 43 2.72 -6.60 2.09
CA ILE A 43 2.07 -7.36 3.16
C ILE A 43 2.48 -6.83 4.53
N ASP A 44 3.79 -6.69 4.78
CA ASP A 44 4.34 -6.28 6.09
C ASP A 44 3.88 -4.88 6.51
N TYR A 45 3.69 -3.97 5.55
CA TYR A 45 3.30 -2.59 5.81
C TYR A 45 1.84 -2.26 5.44
N ASN A 46 1.02 -3.27 5.10
CA ASN A 46 -0.38 -3.11 4.74
C ASN A 46 -0.59 -2.12 3.56
N LEU A 47 0.24 -2.23 2.53
CA LEU A 47 0.18 -1.39 1.33
C LEU A 47 -0.62 -2.08 0.23
N TYR A 48 -1.40 -1.28 -0.48
CA TYR A 48 -2.21 -1.73 -1.61
C TYR A 48 -1.91 -0.86 -2.83
N GLY A 49 -1.96 -1.48 -4.02
CA GLY A 49 -1.86 -0.74 -5.27
C GLY A 49 -3.02 0.26 -5.40
N MET A 50 -2.73 1.45 -5.95
CA MET A 50 -3.69 2.54 -6.12
C MET A 50 -4.35 3.02 -4.81
N ASN A 51 -3.71 2.79 -3.67
CA ASN A 51 -4.13 3.31 -2.37
C ASN A 51 -3.15 4.36 -1.85
N LEU A 52 -3.58 5.14 -0.85
CA LEU A 52 -2.73 6.11 -0.17
C LEU A 52 -1.74 5.42 0.77
N ILE A 53 -0.52 5.96 0.81
CA ILE A 53 0.48 5.61 1.81
C ILE A 53 0.45 6.70 2.87
N ASN A 54 0.18 6.31 4.11
CA ASN A 54 0.14 7.20 5.26
C ASN A 54 1.54 7.18 5.90
N LEU A 55 2.23 8.31 5.88
CA LEU A 55 3.61 8.44 6.39
C LEU A 55 3.64 9.41 7.58
N ALA A 56 4.33 9.04 8.65
CA ALA A 56 4.54 9.88 9.83
C ALA A 56 5.50 11.04 9.56
N ALA A 57 6.53 10.79 8.75
CA ALA A 57 7.53 11.76 8.37
C ALA A 57 8.10 11.44 6.98
N VAL A 58 8.54 12.48 6.29
CA VAL A 58 9.24 12.39 5.00
C VAL A 58 10.36 13.44 4.95
N LYS A 59 11.35 13.19 4.10
CA LYS A 59 12.34 14.19 3.68
C LYS A 59 12.25 14.38 2.18
N PHE A 60 12.28 15.62 1.73
CA PHE A 60 12.17 15.95 0.31
C PHE A 60 13.55 16.05 -0.32
N ARG A 61 13.69 15.56 -1.55
CA ARG A 61 14.88 15.83 -2.37
C ARG A 61 14.74 17.18 -3.04
N ARG A 62 15.85 17.91 -3.15
CA ARG A 62 15.82 19.26 -3.69
C ARG A 62 15.49 19.24 -5.19
N ALA A 63 14.41 19.91 -5.57
CA ALA A 63 14.02 20.04 -6.96
C ALA A 63 15.13 20.73 -7.79
N ARG A 64 15.37 20.22 -8.99
CA ARG A 64 16.35 20.79 -9.92
C ARG A 64 15.81 22.10 -10.47
N ARG A 65 16.15 23.23 -9.83
CA ARG A 65 15.78 24.56 -10.33
C ARG A 65 16.32 24.76 -11.75
N LYS A 66 15.43 24.84 -12.73
CA LYS A 66 15.76 25.06 -14.14
C LYS A 66 15.99 26.56 -14.38
N GLY A 67 17.15 27.06 -13.98
CA GLY A 67 17.66 28.39 -14.39
C GLY A 67 16.92 29.60 -13.80
N GLU A 68 17.66 30.67 -13.59
CA GLU A 68 17.21 31.97 -13.08
C GLU A 68 16.08 32.58 -13.93
N GLY A 69 14.97 32.97 -13.30
CA GLY A 69 13.88 33.68 -13.96
C GLY A 69 12.63 33.84 -13.09
N SER A 70 12.52 34.99 -12.42
CA SER A 70 11.34 35.56 -11.76
C SER A 70 10.61 34.72 -10.71
N GLN A 71 10.82 35.07 -9.45
CA GLN A 71 9.83 34.85 -8.40
C GLN A 71 8.54 35.59 -8.77
N VAL A 72 7.53 34.85 -9.23
CA VAL A 72 6.16 35.33 -9.30
C VAL A 72 5.48 34.84 -8.03
N LEU A 73 5.25 35.75 -7.09
CA LEU A 73 4.36 35.53 -5.95
C LEU A 73 2.98 35.14 -6.50
N LYS A 74 2.59 33.87 -6.36
CA LYS A 74 1.21 33.45 -6.58
C LYS A 74 0.44 33.68 -5.29
N VAL A 75 -0.38 34.73 -5.27
CA VAL A 75 -1.50 34.84 -4.34
C VAL A 75 -2.62 33.96 -4.89
N HIS A 76 -2.95 32.87 -4.20
CA HIS A 76 -4.12 32.05 -4.54
C HIS A 76 -5.30 32.52 -3.69
N GLU A 77 -6.29 33.16 -4.31
CA GLU A 77 -7.63 33.31 -3.76
C GLU A 77 -8.43 32.04 -4.11
N ASP A 78 -8.88 31.33 -3.09
CA ASP A 78 -9.89 30.26 -3.19
C ASP A 78 -11.29 30.91 -3.04
N PRO A 79 -12.35 30.47 -3.73
CA PRO A 79 -13.10 29.35 -3.16
C PRO A 79 -13.91 28.50 -4.18
N THR A 80 -13.90 27.18 -4.00
CA THR A 80 -15.08 26.38 -4.38
C THR A 80 -15.51 25.46 -3.25
N GLN A 81 -16.64 25.83 -2.65
CA GLN A 81 -17.37 25.07 -1.64
C GLN A 81 -18.02 23.83 -2.27
N GLY A 82 -17.76 22.66 -1.67
CA GLY A 82 -18.35 21.38 -2.04
C GLY A 82 -18.19 20.33 -0.93
N SER A 83 -18.73 20.62 0.25
CA SER A 83 -19.13 19.71 1.35
C SER A 83 -18.40 18.36 1.55
N SER A 84 -17.62 18.32 2.65
CA SER A 84 -17.49 17.22 3.64
C SER A 84 -16.44 16.11 3.45
N PHE A 85 -15.18 16.41 3.80
CA PHE A 85 -14.46 15.74 4.90
C PHE A 85 -13.34 16.66 5.39
N MET A 86 -13.40 17.12 6.64
CA MET A 86 -12.44 18.08 7.20
C MET A 86 -11.09 17.40 7.51
N ALA A 87 -10.20 17.39 6.52
CA ALA A 87 -8.77 17.46 6.77
C ALA A 87 -8.24 18.61 5.92
N THR A 88 -7.54 19.56 6.53
CA THR A 88 -6.80 20.59 5.81
C THR A 88 -5.65 19.88 5.10
N PHE A 89 -5.90 19.36 3.90
CA PHE A 89 -4.85 18.77 3.08
C PHE A 89 -3.95 19.92 2.62
N ALA A 90 -2.85 20.14 3.33
CA ALA A 90 -1.79 21.00 2.85
C ALA A 90 -1.15 20.30 1.63
N GLN A 91 -1.30 20.91 0.46
CA GLN A 91 -0.63 20.46 -0.74
C GLN A 91 0.80 21.00 -0.72
N TRP A 92 1.79 20.11 -0.82
CA TRP A 92 3.19 20.50 -0.94
C TRP A 92 3.47 20.89 -2.40
N GLU A 93 4.07 22.06 -2.60
CA GLU A 93 4.61 22.49 -3.89
C GLU A 93 6.14 22.47 -3.83
N ALA A 94 6.81 22.16 -4.95
CA ALA A 94 8.27 22.04 -4.99
C ALA A 94 9.01 23.32 -4.56
N ASP A 95 8.38 24.48 -4.77
CA ASP A 95 8.95 25.80 -4.47
C ASP A 95 8.73 26.24 -3.01
N ASP A 96 7.86 25.57 -2.25
CA ASP A 96 7.47 25.93 -0.87
C ASP A 96 7.79 24.81 0.14
N ILE A 97 8.96 24.18 0.00
CA ILE A 97 9.43 23.15 0.93
C ILE A 97 10.40 23.80 1.95
N PRO A 98 10.08 23.76 3.26
CA PRO A 98 10.97 24.23 4.31
C PRO A 98 12.32 23.52 4.28
N SER A 99 13.41 24.27 4.47
CA SER A 99 14.78 23.71 4.44
C SER A 99 15.00 22.60 5.49
N SER A 100 14.28 22.63 6.60
CA SER A 100 14.32 21.57 7.64
C SER A 100 13.80 20.22 7.17
N LEU A 101 12.98 20.19 6.11
CA LEU A 101 12.43 18.97 5.52
C LEU A 101 13.23 18.49 4.31
N LEU A 102 14.23 19.25 3.86
CA LEU A 102 15.09 18.83 2.76
C LEU A 102 16.10 17.77 3.21
N LEU A 103 16.35 16.80 2.33
CA LEU A 103 17.44 15.85 2.44
C LEU A 103 18.69 16.43 1.77
N GLU A 104 19.75 16.63 2.53
CA GLU A 104 21.01 17.17 2.02
C GLU A 104 21.87 16.08 1.35
N GLY A 105 22.60 16.46 0.30
CA GLY A 105 23.57 15.57 -0.35
C GLY A 105 22.98 14.50 -1.28
N VAL A 106 21.68 14.53 -1.55
CA VAL A 106 21.00 13.60 -2.46
C VAL A 106 20.26 14.37 -3.55
N GLU A 107 20.66 14.16 -4.80
CA GLU A 107 20.02 14.78 -5.95
C GLU A 107 18.83 13.94 -6.46
N PRO A 108 17.80 14.57 -7.04
CA PRO A 108 16.66 13.85 -7.61
C PRO A 108 17.08 13.02 -8.82
N GLN A 109 16.43 11.87 -9.00
CA GLN A 109 16.76 10.89 -10.05
C GLN A 109 15.62 10.62 -11.06
N SER A 110 14.45 11.17 -10.79
CA SER A 110 13.24 11.03 -11.62
C SER A 110 12.90 12.35 -12.32
N THR A 111 11.84 12.31 -13.12
CA THR A 111 11.22 13.51 -13.72
C THR A 111 9.94 13.90 -12.99
N CYS A 112 9.68 13.35 -11.80
CA CYS A 112 8.53 13.70 -10.99
C CYS A 112 8.68 15.11 -10.41
N GLU A 113 7.55 15.75 -10.09
CA GLU A 113 7.52 17.09 -9.48
C GLU A 113 8.15 17.10 -8.08
N LEU A 114 7.81 16.09 -7.27
CA LEU A 114 8.33 15.89 -5.93
C LEU A 114 8.97 14.51 -5.81
N GLU A 115 10.13 14.48 -5.17
CA GLU A 115 10.78 13.25 -4.71
C GLU A 115 10.90 13.30 -3.20
N VAL A 116 10.50 12.21 -2.55
CA VAL A 116 10.55 12.08 -1.08
C VAL A 116 11.23 10.78 -0.69
N ASP A 117 12.00 10.85 0.38
CA ASP A 117 12.56 9.71 1.10
C ASP A 117 11.81 9.53 2.41
N ALA A 118 11.47 8.29 2.72
CA ALA A 118 10.86 7.89 3.97
C ALA A 118 11.51 6.62 4.47
N VAL A 119 11.59 6.45 5.80
CA VAL A 119 11.99 5.17 6.38
C VAL A 119 10.77 4.30 6.58
N ALA A 120 10.95 2.98 6.47
CA ALA A 120 9.83 2.05 6.57
C ALA A 120 9.12 2.11 7.94
N ALA A 121 9.83 2.53 9.00
CA ALA A 121 9.25 2.75 10.33
C ALA A 121 8.19 3.86 10.37
N ASP A 122 8.23 4.80 9.43
CA ASP A 122 7.27 5.90 9.35
C ASP A 122 5.99 5.51 8.58
N ILE A 123 5.91 4.30 8.01
CA ILE A 123 4.70 3.83 7.32
C ILE A 123 3.62 3.48 8.35
N LEU A 124 2.56 4.28 8.38
CA LEU A 124 1.46 4.20 9.34
C LEU A 124 0.36 3.24 8.92
N ASN A 125 0.25 2.86 7.63
CA ASN A 125 -0.81 1.98 7.11
C ASN A 125 -0.94 0.65 7.89
N ARG A 126 0.17 0.13 8.43
CA ARG A 126 0.18 -1.09 9.25
C ARG A 126 -0.62 -0.97 10.56
N GLN A 127 -0.85 0.24 11.06
CA GLN A 127 -1.62 0.48 12.28
C GLN A 127 -3.12 0.26 12.06
N GLU A 128 -3.58 0.25 10.80
CA GLU A 128 -4.98 0.06 10.44
C GLU A 128 -5.39 -1.42 10.34
N ILE A 129 -4.43 -2.36 10.41
CA ILE A 129 -4.67 -3.79 10.21
C ILE A 129 -5.72 -4.33 11.19
N GLU A 130 -5.61 -3.99 12.48
CA GLU A 130 -6.54 -4.49 13.51
C GLU A 130 -7.97 -3.99 13.29
N ALA A 131 -8.14 -2.79 12.76
CA ALA A 131 -9.46 -2.22 12.45
C ALA A 131 -10.09 -2.82 11.18
N GLN A 132 -9.28 -3.43 10.31
CA GLN A 132 -9.70 -3.93 9.00
C GLN A 132 -9.54 -5.46 8.84
N ILE A 133 -9.44 -6.21 9.94
CA ILE A 133 -9.35 -7.68 9.88
C ILE A 133 -10.53 -8.24 9.07
N GLY A 134 -10.19 -9.02 8.03
CA GLY A 134 -11.16 -9.66 7.15
C GLY A 134 -11.81 -8.75 6.11
N LYS A 135 -11.34 -7.50 5.96
CA LYS A 135 -11.78 -6.57 4.91
C LYS A 135 -10.64 -6.34 3.92
N ASN A 136 -10.99 -6.28 2.64
CA ASN A 136 -10.07 -5.84 1.59
C ASN A 136 -10.49 -4.42 1.19
N PRO A 137 -9.63 -3.40 1.35
CA PRO A 137 -10.00 -2.01 1.09
C PRO A 137 -10.40 -1.78 -0.38
N GLY A 138 -9.79 -2.50 -1.33
CA GLY A 138 -10.17 -2.45 -2.73
C GLY A 138 -11.58 -2.99 -2.98
N LEU A 139 -11.95 -4.13 -2.35
CA LEU A 139 -13.32 -4.65 -2.44
C LEU A 139 -14.33 -3.73 -1.73
N GLN A 140 -13.92 -3.13 -0.61
CA GLN A 140 -14.77 -2.19 0.12
C GLN A 140 -15.12 -0.97 -0.74
N ALA A 141 -14.12 -0.35 -1.39
CA ALA A 141 -14.34 0.79 -2.28
C ALA A 141 -15.27 0.43 -3.45
N ILE A 142 -15.04 -0.70 -4.12
CA ILE A 142 -15.92 -1.18 -5.20
C ILE A 142 -17.36 -1.38 -4.71
N TRP A 143 -17.53 -1.94 -3.50
CA TRP A 143 -18.84 -2.18 -2.93
C TRP A 143 -19.56 -0.88 -2.53
N GLU A 144 -18.82 0.10 -2.04
CA GLU A 144 -19.34 1.44 -1.72
C GLU A 144 -19.77 2.18 -2.98
N ASP A 145 -18.99 2.13 -4.05
CA ASP A 145 -19.33 2.69 -5.36
C ASP A 145 -20.60 2.03 -5.94
N GLU A 146 -20.72 0.71 -5.84
CA GLU A 146 -21.92 0.00 -6.31
C GLU A 146 -23.15 0.37 -5.48
N LYS A 147 -23.03 0.50 -4.16
CA LYS A 147 -24.11 1.01 -3.31
C LYS A 147 -24.51 2.43 -3.72
N GLN A 148 -23.53 3.30 -4.00
CA GLN A 148 -23.76 4.67 -4.43
C GLN A 148 -24.53 4.73 -5.76
N ARG A 149 -24.07 3.99 -6.76
CA ARG A 149 -24.72 3.88 -8.08
C ARG A 149 -26.17 3.39 -7.97
N ARG A 150 -26.49 2.52 -7.01
CA ARG A 150 -27.86 2.05 -6.75
C ARG A 150 -28.73 3.13 -6.12
N ARG A 151 -28.20 3.89 -5.15
CA ARG A 151 -28.91 5.03 -4.53
C ARG A 151 -29.29 6.08 -5.58
N GLU A 152 -28.38 6.41 -6.48
CA GLU A 152 -28.62 7.33 -7.60
C GLU A 152 -29.73 6.85 -8.53
N LYS A 153 -29.83 5.54 -8.75
CA LYS A 153 -30.91 4.91 -9.53
C LYS A 153 -32.17 4.59 -8.72
N LYS A 154 -32.26 5.05 -7.46
CA LYS A 154 -33.37 4.76 -6.53
C LYS A 154 -33.63 3.26 -6.32
N GLN A 155 -32.60 2.43 -6.44
CA GLN A 155 -32.64 0.99 -6.18
C GLN A 155 -32.27 0.68 -4.73
N SER A 156 -32.71 -0.47 -4.21
CA SER A 156 -32.31 -0.94 -2.88
C SER A 156 -30.80 -1.15 -2.79
N SER A 157 -30.20 -0.71 -1.68
CA SER A 157 -28.77 -0.89 -1.37
C SER A 157 -28.45 -2.25 -0.73
N GLN A 158 -29.46 -3.09 -0.45
CA GLN A 158 -29.23 -4.48 -0.05
C GLN A 158 -28.75 -5.28 -1.29
N ILE A 159 -27.53 -5.76 -1.22
CA ILE A 159 -26.98 -6.69 -2.20
C ILE A 159 -26.81 -8.02 -1.45
N GLY A 160 -27.82 -8.87 -1.54
CA GLY A 160 -27.72 -10.26 -1.08
C GLY A 160 -27.05 -11.13 -2.14
N ALA A 161 -26.57 -12.31 -1.74
CA ALA A 161 -26.21 -13.33 -2.71
C ALA A 161 -27.46 -13.67 -3.55
N PRO A 162 -27.33 -13.85 -4.88
CA PRO A 162 -28.44 -14.37 -5.68
C PRO A 162 -28.87 -15.74 -5.13
N GLU A 163 -30.14 -16.13 -5.30
CA GLU A 163 -30.67 -17.39 -4.76
C GLU A 163 -29.86 -18.63 -5.19
N SER A 164 -29.20 -18.57 -6.34
CA SER A 164 -28.31 -19.63 -6.85
C SER A 164 -27.01 -19.79 -6.06
N GLN A 165 -26.60 -18.79 -5.29
CA GLN A 165 -25.41 -18.78 -4.43
C GLN A 165 -25.76 -18.83 -2.94
N ALA A 166 -27.04 -18.99 -2.59
CA ALA A 166 -27.42 -19.28 -1.22
C ALA A 166 -26.84 -20.64 -0.84
N ILE A 167 -25.97 -20.67 0.17
CA ILE A 167 -25.44 -21.91 0.74
C ILE A 167 -26.63 -22.72 1.21
N LYS A 168 -26.98 -23.79 0.48
CA LYS A 168 -28.02 -24.71 0.90
C LYS A 168 -27.47 -25.47 2.09
N ALA A 169 -28.24 -25.59 3.16
CA ALA A 169 -27.85 -26.32 4.38
C ALA A 169 -27.37 -27.77 4.12
N ASN A 170 -27.64 -28.33 2.93
CA ASN A 170 -27.17 -29.65 2.52
C ASN A 170 -25.67 -29.72 2.13
N ASP A 171 -25.01 -28.59 1.82
CA ASP A 171 -23.59 -28.60 1.43
C ASP A 171 -22.64 -28.74 2.64
N LEU A 172 -23.16 -28.58 3.87
CA LEU A 172 -22.40 -28.87 5.11
C LEU A 172 -22.21 -30.38 5.35
N CYS A 173 -22.96 -31.26 4.68
CA CYS A 173 -22.94 -32.70 4.95
C CYS A 173 -21.78 -33.44 4.26
N ILE A 174 -21.09 -32.81 3.29
CA ILE A 174 -20.01 -33.47 2.52
C ILE A 174 -18.67 -33.44 3.28
N PHE A 175 -18.48 -32.52 4.23
CA PHE A 175 -17.21 -32.39 4.95
C PHE A 175 -17.09 -33.25 6.22
N THR A 176 -18.18 -33.86 6.72
CA THR A 176 -18.14 -34.69 7.94
C THR A 176 -17.96 -36.19 7.70
N GLN A 177 -17.82 -36.64 6.45
CA GLN A 177 -17.75 -38.07 6.11
C GLN A 177 -16.37 -38.57 5.64
N ILE A 178 -15.31 -37.76 5.78
CA ILE A 178 -13.91 -38.17 5.49
C ILE A 178 -13.07 -38.08 6.77
N GLU A 179 -13.55 -38.65 7.87
CA GLU A 179 -12.72 -39.05 9.01
C GLU A 179 -13.31 -40.33 9.63
N LYS A 180 -13.11 -41.46 8.96
CA LYS A 180 -13.03 -42.79 9.59
C LYS A 180 -12.07 -43.67 8.80
#